data_AF-W5MB49-F1
#
_entry.id   AF-W5MB49-F1
#
_cell.length_a   1.000
_cell.length_b   1.000
_cell.length_c   1.000
_cell.angle_alpha   90.00
_cell.angle_beta   90.00
_cell.angle_gamma   90.00
#
_symmetry.space_group_name_H-M   'P 1'
#
loop_
_entity.id
_entity.type
_entity.pdbx_description
1 polymer ?
#
loop_
_entity_poly.entity_id
_entity_poly.type
_entity_poly.pdbx_seq_one_letter_code
_entity_poly.pdbx_strand_id
1 'polypeptide(L)'
;MIPTQNPIQPVVIEGGWTEASQEEVKLMEDVQNVEVQLSKVKAKQAKNRKPFLNKLVKDPRQLYDQPDVKRVLIYRNGDPKQVTYVWGKNIEELLANSTSKLNLIHPAVILYTPDGKHLTTWDEIERDALICVSSGETFISTKEHKQKIQIRANYARVRKAYGPAATNIVVEAKENPRVNVDTNRCLALPYKDDCT
;
A
#
# COMPACT_ATOMS: atom_id res chain seq x y z
N MET A 1 4.31 -64.07 50.06
CA MET A 1 4.61 -65.43 50.57
C MET A 1 5.71 -66.01 49.71
N ILE A 2 6.84 -66.40 50.30
CA ILE A 2 7.95 -67.00 49.57
C ILE A 2 7.65 -68.49 49.43
N PRO A 3 7.68 -69.10 48.22
CA PRO A 3 7.53 -70.54 48.09
C PRO A 3 8.84 -71.21 48.55
N THR A 4 8.84 -71.82 49.74
CA THR A 4 9.95 -72.66 50.20
C THR A 4 9.51 -74.11 50.27
N GLN A 5 10.31 -75.04 49.76
CA GLN A 5 10.02 -76.48 49.88
C GLN A 5 10.31 -77.04 51.27
N ASN A 6 10.97 -76.29 52.15
CA ASN A 6 11.35 -76.75 53.48
C ASN A 6 11.32 -75.60 54.50
N PRO A 7 10.53 -75.68 55.59
CA PRO A 7 10.37 -74.58 56.55
C PRO A 7 11.53 -74.41 57.54
N ILE A 8 12.48 -75.35 57.61
CA ILE A 8 13.54 -75.38 58.63
C ILE A 8 14.90 -74.92 58.09
N GLN A 9 15.15 -75.02 56.78
CA GLN A 9 16.30 -74.44 56.10
C GLN A 9 15.85 -73.87 54.74
N PRO A 10 15.75 -72.54 54.58
CA PRO A 10 15.38 -71.95 53.31
C PRO A 10 16.59 -72.06 52.36
N VAL A 11 16.59 -73.06 51.49
CA VAL A 11 17.50 -73.09 50.34
C VAL A 11 17.02 -72.03 49.36
N VAL A 12 17.87 -71.02 49.10
CA VAL A 12 17.64 -70.01 48.07
C VAL A 12 17.55 -70.72 46.74
N ILE A 13 16.39 -70.68 46.10
CA ILE A 13 16.21 -71.19 44.74
C ILE A 13 16.76 -70.10 43.82
N GLU A 14 17.85 -70.38 43.09
CA GLU A 14 18.32 -69.52 42.01
C GLU A 14 17.15 -69.30 41.01
N GLY A 15 16.71 -68.05 40.86
CA GLY A 15 15.54 -67.68 40.04
C GLY A 15 14.28 -67.25 40.82
N GLY A 16 14.39 -66.97 42.13
CA GLY A 16 13.33 -66.27 42.86
C GLY A 16 13.14 -64.81 42.41
N TRP A 17 11.93 -64.28 42.54
CA TRP A 17 11.54 -62.87 42.29
C TRP A 17 12.33 -61.80 43.08
N THR A 18 13.34 -62.21 43.85
CA THR A 18 14.14 -61.38 44.74
C THR A 18 15.37 -60.78 44.08
N GLU A 19 15.83 -61.31 42.94
CA GLU A 19 17.00 -60.79 42.22
C GLU A 19 16.65 -60.55 40.76
N ALA A 20 16.95 -59.34 40.28
CA ALA A 20 16.73 -58.99 38.88
C ALA A 20 17.62 -59.85 37.99
N SER A 21 17.03 -60.47 36.97
CA SER A 21 17.77 -61.23 35.97
C SER A 21 18.76 -60.33 35.22
N GLN A 22 19.86 -60.90 34.70
CA GLN A 22 20.84 -60.16 33.91
C GLN A 22 20.18 -59.42 32.73
N GLU A 23 19.12 -59.98 32.16
CA GLU A 23 18.33 -59.34 31.09
C GLU A 23 17.54 -58.13 31.59
N GLU A 24 16.97 -58.20 32.80
CA GLU A 24 16.23 -57.10 33.42
C GLU A 24 17.16 -55.95 33.82
N VAL A 25 18.37 -56.28 34.30
CA VAL A 25 19.41 -55.28 34.58
C VAL A 25 19.82 -54.55 33.31
N LYS A 26 20.07 -55.30 32.23
CA LYS A 26 20.41 -54.72 30.92
C LYS A 26 19.29 -53.83 30.36
N LEU A 27 18.03 -54.26 30.51
CA LEU A 27 16.88 -53.46 30.10
C LEU A 27 16.79 -52.15 30.90
N MET A 28 17.11 -52.20 32.20
CA MET A 28 17.13 -51.01 33.06
C MET A 28 18.19 -50.00 32.64
N GLU A 29 19.38 -50.47 32.25
CA GLU A 29 20.45 -49.62 31.71
C GLU A 29 20.02 -48.94 30.39
N ASP A 30 19.37 -49.69 29.51
CA ASP A 30 18.86 -49.16 28.25
C ASP A 30 17.79 -48.07 28.47
N VAL A 31 16.87 -48.29 29.41
CA VAL A 31 15.85 -47.30 29.80
C VAL A 31 16.51 -46.02 30.34
N GLN A 32 17.46 -46.16 31.26
CA GLN A 32 18.18 -45.01 31.81
C GLN A 32 18.93 -44.23 30.71
N ASN A 33 19.57 -44.92 29.78
CA ASN A 33 20.27 -44.28 28.66
C ASN A 33 19.28 -43.50 27.78
N VAL A 34 18.12 -44.09 27.46
CA VAL A 34 17.06 -43.41 26.68
C VAL A 34 16.54 -42.17 27.40
N GLU A 35 16.30 -42.24 28.72
CA GLU A 35 15.88 -41.08 29.53
C GLU A 35 16.91 -39.95 29.50
N VAL A 36 18.20 -40.30 29.58
CA VAL A 36 19.31 -39.34 29.47
C VAL A 36 19.36 -38.71 28.07
N GLN A 37 19.12 -39.46 27.00
CA GLN A 37 19.05 -38.90 25.65
C GLN A 37 17.83 -37.98 25.47
N LEU A 38 16.66 -38.38 25.96
CA LEU A 38 15.44 -37.59 25.90
C LEU A 38 15.55 -36.28 26.68
N SER A 39 16.19 -36.31 27.86
CA SER A 39 16.42 -35.09 28.66
C SER A 39 17.37 -34.12 27.94
N LYS A 40 18.43 -34.61 27.29
CA LYS A 40 19.33 -33.81 26.44
C LYS A 40 18.58 -33.15 25.27
N VAL A 41 17.72 -33.91 24.57
CA VAL A 41 16.92 -33.38 23.45
C VAL A 41 15.93 -32.31 23.93
N LYS A 42 15.21 -32.56 25.02
CA LYS A 42 14.28 -31.59 25.63
C LYS A 42 15.00 -30.29 26.03
N ALA A 43 16.18 -30.38 26.63
CA ALA A 43 16.97 -29.20 27.01
C ALA A 43 17.43 -28.39 25.78
N LYS A 44 17.86 -29.05 24.70
CA LYS A 44 18.21 -28.39 23.43
C LYS A 44 16.99 -27.71 22.78
N GLN A 45 15.85 -28.39 22.74
CA GLN A 45 14.60 -27.83 22.22
C GLN A 45 14.11 -26.63 23.06
N ALA A 46 14.21 -26.70 24.40
CA ALA A 46 13.84 -25.59 25.27
C ALA A 46 14.73 -24.36 25.08
N LYS A 47 16.05 -24.55 24.86
CA LYS A 47 16.98 -23.45 24.53
C LYS A 47 16.64 -22.80 23.18
N ASN A 48 16.24 -23.59 22.18
CA ASN A 48 15.87 -23.09 20.85
C ASN A 48 14.47 -22.47 20.79
N ARG A 49 13.53 -22.88 21.66
CA ARG A 49 12.16 -22.31 21.73
C ARG A 49 12.10 -20.95 22.41
N LYS A 50 12.96 -20.70 23.41
CA LYS A 50 13.01 -19.43 24.17
C LYS A 50 13.23 -18.17 23.30
N PRO A 51 14.15 -18.13 22.31
CA PRO A 51 14.30 -16.94 21.48
C PRO A 51 13.13 -16.70 20.52
N PHE A 52 12.40 -17.74 20.09
CA PHE A 52 11.28 -17.60 19.15
C PHE A 52 10.00 -17.10 19.84
N LEU A 53 9.64 -17.68 20.99
CA LEU A 53 8.47 -17.25 21.78
C LEU A 53 8.64 -15.84 22.35
N ASN A 54 9.86 -15.49 22.80
CA ASN A 54 10.14 -14.14 23.30
C ASN A 54 10.17 -13.07 22.18
N LYS A 55 10.21 -13.46 20.90
CA LYS A 55 10.10 -12.52 19.77
C LYS A 55 8.65 -12.32 19.34
N LEU A 56 7.81 -13.35 19.47
CA LEU A 56 6.39 -13.33 19.10
C LEU A 56 5.51 -12.63 20.15
N VAL A 57 5.90 -12.63 21.43
CA VAL A 57 5.10 -12.10 22.56
C VAL A 57 5.47 -10.65 22.94
N LYS A 58 6.38 -9.99 22.21
CA LYS A 58 6.91 -8.67 22.62
C LYS A 58 5.90 -7.51 22.57
N ASP A 59 4.80 -7.63 21.84
CA ASP A 59 3.66 -6.71 22.01
C ASP A 59 2.37 -7.38 21.53
N PRO A 60 1.42 -7.74 22.42
CA PRO A 60 0.08 -8.16 22.00
C PRO A 60 -0.68 -7.04 21.26
N ARG A 61 -0.17 -5.80 21.32
CA ARG A 61 -0.68 -4.63 20.56
C ARG A 61 -0.36 -4.71 19.07
N GLN A 62 0.77 -5.29 18.66
CA GLN A 62 1.20 -5.32 17.24
C GLN A 62 0.31 -6.19 16.34
N LEU A 63 -0.48 -7.12 16.89
CA LEU A 63 -1.39 -7.93 16.10
C LEU A 63 -2.64 -7.16 15.65
N TYR A 64 -3.06 -6.17 16.44
CA TYR A 64 -4.25 -5.37 16.22
C TYR A 64 -3.92 -3.94 15.78
N ASP A 65 -2.64 -3.58 15.78
CA ASP A 65 -2.18 -2.28 15.30
C ASP A 65 -2.32 -2.24 13.78
N GLN A 66 -3.15 -1.31 13.31
CA GLN A 66 -3.35 -1.20 11.88
C GLN A 66 -2.13 -0.53 11.26
N PRO A 67 -1.63 -1.03 10.11
CA PRO A 67 -0.55 -0.36 9.42
C PRO A 67 -0.98 1.06 9.05
N ASP A 68 -0.02 1.98 9.19
CA ASP A 68 -0.16 3.39 8.82
C ASP A 68 -0.35 3.58 7.31
N VAL A 69 0.01 2.56 6.52
CA VAL A 69 -0.26 2.51 5.09
C VAL A 69 -1.77 2.50 4.84
N LYS A 70 -2.25 3.51 4.11
CA LYS A 70 -3.64 3.58 3.65
C LYS A 70 -3.70 3.17 2.18
N ARG A 71 -4.68 2.32 1.86
CA ARG A 71 -5.10 2.06 0.48
C ARG A 71 -6.16 3.09 0.11
N VAL A 72 -6.07 3.67 -1.06
CA VAL A 72 -6.97 4.73 -1.54
C VAL A 72 -7.32 4.46 -2.99
N LEU A 73 -8.54 4.82 -3.39
CA LEU A 73 -9.01 4.74 -4.75
C LEU A 73 -8.78 6.09 -5.44
N ILE A 74 -7.91 6.16 -6.44
CA ILE A 74 -7.53 7.43 -7.07
C ILE A 74 -8.04 7.54 -8.51
N TYR A 75 -8.34 8.76 -8.95
CA TYR A 75 -8.66 9.08 -10.34
C TYR A 75 -8.04 10.40 -10.78
N ARG A 76 -7.88 10.61 -12.08
CA ARG A 76 -7.28 11.83 -12.63
C ARG A 76 -8.31 12.98 -12.66
N ASN A 77 -7.87 14.18 -12.26
CA ASN A 77 -8.69 15.39 -12.37
C ASN A 77 -9.16 15.62 -13.82
N GLY A 78 -10.48 15.72 -13.99
CA GLY A 78 -11.09 15.81 -15.30
C GLY A 78 -11.22 14.49 -16.08
N ASP A 79 -10.88 13.32 -15.53
CA ASP A 79 -11.29 12.03 -16.10
C ASP A 79 -11.67 11.03 -15.00
N PRO A 80 -12.94 11.04 -14.55
CA PRO A 80 -13.39 10.17 -13.46
C PRO A 80 -13.56 8.70 -13.89
N LYS A 81 -13.32 8.34 -15.16
CA LYS A 81 -13.48 6.95 -15.63
C LYS A 81 -12.29 6.08 -15.27
N GLN A 82 -11.09 6.66 -15.25
CA GLN A 82 -9.88 5.93 -14.94
C GLN A 82 -9.62 5.96 -13.44
N VAL A 83 -9.98 4.87 -12.78
CA VAL A 83 -9.89 4.72 -11.32
C VAL A 83 -8.96 3.55 -10.98
N THR A 84 -8.00 3.76 -10.09
CA THR A 84 -6.99 2.76 -9.72
C THR A 84 -6.72 2.77 -8.21
N TYR A 85 -6.38 1.62 -7.63
CA TYR A 85 -5.93 1.55 -6.23
C TYR A 85 -4.47 1.93 -6.08
N VAL A 86 -4.19 2.75 -5.05
CA VAL A 86 -2.84 3.12 -4.65
C VAL A 86 -2.68 3.01 -3.15
N TRP A 87 -1.46 2.67 -2.73
CA TRP A 87 -1.06 2.62 -1.33
C TRP A 87 -0.04 3.72 -1.05
N GLY A 88 -0.07 4.28 0.15
CA GLY A 88 0.94 5.21 0.64
C GLY A 88 0.88 5.30 2.16
N LYS A 89 2.00 5.72 2.77
CA LYS A 89 2.08 6.08 4.19
C LYS A 89 1.94 7.58 4.41
N ASN A 90 2.38 8.37 3.43
CA ASN A 90 2.35 9.83 3.45
C ASN A 90 1.72 10.37 2.17
N ILE A 91 1.32 11.65 2.16
CA ILE A 91 0.78 12.32 0.97
C ILE A 91 1.80 12.32 -0.18
N GLU A 92 3.08 12.58 0.10
CA GLU A 92 4.13 12.60 -0.92
C GLU A 92 4.29 11.24 -1.61
N GLU A 93 4.31 10.15 -0.83
CA GLU A 93 4.37 8.79 -1.36
C GLU A 93 3.11 8.46 -2.16
N LEU A 94 1.94 8.89 -1.66
CA LEU A 94 0.68 8.69 -2.35
C LEU A 94 0.66 9.43 -3.70
N LEU A 95 1.17 10.66 -3.77
CA LEU A 95 1.30 11.45 -5.01
C LEU A 95 2.28 10.82 -6.00
N ALA A 96 3.45 10.38 -5.53
CA ALA A 96 4.43 9.69 -6.37
C ALA A 96 3.85 8.41 -6.97
N ASN A 97 3.24 7.57 -6.13
CA ASN A 97 2.60 6.34 -6.58
C ASN A 97 1.41 6.61 -7.51
N SER A 98 0.65 7.67 -7.25
CA SER A 98 -0.44 8.12 -8.14
C SER A 98 0.08 8.49 -9.53
N THR A 99 1.21 9.18 -9.61
CA THR A 99 1.84 9.60 -10.88
C THR A 99 2.18 8.38 -11.73
N SER A 100 2.83 7.37 -11.14
CA SER A 100 3.20 6.14 -11.84
C SER A 100 1.98 5.28 -12.20
N LYS A 101 0.96 5.20 -11.33
CA LYS A 101 -0.22 4.33 -11.54
C LYS A 101 -1.24 4.91 -12.51
N LEU A 102 -1.39 6.23 -12.55
CA LEU A 102 -2.27 6.92 -13.49
C LEU A 102 -1.54 7.34 -14.79
N ASN A 103 -0.25 7.03 -14.94
CA ASN A 103 0.59 7.40 -16.09
C ASN A 103 0.44 8.89 -16.43
N LEU A 104 0.56 9.76 -15.41
CA LEU A 104 0.42 11.20 -15.62
C LEU A 104 1.65 11.75 -16.36
N ILE A 105 1.41 12.65 -17.32
CA ILE A 105 2.48 13.35 -18.06
C ILE A 105 3.24 14.29 -17.11
N HIS A 106 2.52 14.94 -16.20
CA HIS A 106 3.07 15.80 -15.17
C HIS A 106 2.90 15.15 -13.80
N PRO A 107 3.86 15.30 -12.88
CA PRO A 107 3.77 14.72 -11.56
C PRO A 107 2.51 15.20 -10.84
N ALA A 108 1.91 14.31 -10.05
CA ALA A 108 0.82 14.67 -9.16
C ALA A 108 1.33 15.62 -8.07
N VAL A 109 0.61 16.71 -7.84
CA VAL A 109 0.95 17.73 -6.85
C VAL A 109 -0.13 17.87 -5.79
N ILE A 110 -1.40 17.76 -6.20
CA ILE A 110 -2.55 18.09 -5.37
C ILE A 110 -3.53 16.92 -5.33
N LEU A 111 -4.07 16.66 -4.14
CA LEU A 111 -5.16 15.71 -3.90
C LEU A 111 -6.45 16.47 -3.56
N TYR A 112 -7.57 16.04 -4.14
CA TYR A 112 -8.89 16.56 -3.82
C TYR A 112 -9.86 15.43 -3.44
N THR A 113 -10.79 15.73 -2.54
CA THR A 113 -12.02 14.94 -2.36
C THR A 113 -12.88 15.01 -3.64
N PRO A 114 -13.78 14.05 -3.91
CA PRO A 114 -14.79 14.15 -4.98
C PRO A 114 -15.67 15.42 -4.90
N ASP A 115 -15.75 16.05 -3.72
CA ASP A 115 -16.46 17.32 -3.50
C ASP A 115 -15.61 18.55 -3.87
N GLY A 116 -14.33 18.36 -4.23
CA GLY A 116 -13.41 19.43 -4.60
C GLY A 116 -12.64 20.06 -3.44
N LYS A 117 -12.71 19.49 -2.23
CA LYS A 117 -11.91 19.94 -1.08
C LYS A 117 -10.46 19.48 -1.24
N HIS A 118 -9.52 20.37 -0.98
CA HIS A 118 -8.09 20.06 -1.03
C HIS A 118 -7.68 19.27 0.22
N LEU A 119 -6.97 18.16 0.04
CA LEU A 119 -6.47 17.33 1.14
C LEU A 119 -5.02 17.70 1.42
N THR A 120 -4.77 18.34 2.57
CA THR A 120 -3.42 18.76 3.00
C THR A 120 -2.83 17.85 4.07
N THR A 121 -3.67 17.21 4.88
CA THR A 121 -3.22 16.37 6.00
C THR A 121 -3.49 14.89 5.73
N TRP A 122 -2.63 14.02 6.25
CA TRP A 122 -2.78 12.57 6.08
C TRP A 122 -3.99 12.01 6.84
N ASP A 123 -4.38 12.68 7.93
CA ASP A 123 -5.51 12.26 8.78
C ASP A 123 -6.87 12.42 8.08
N GLU A 124 -7.00 13.40 7.17
CA GLU A 124 -8.19 13.59 6.33
C GLU A 124 -8.41 12.47 5.32
N ILE A 125 -7.37 11.67 5.03
CA ILE A 125 -7.44 10.57 4.06
C ILE A 125 -7.93 9.32 4.79
N GLU A 126 -9.12 8.85 4.42
CA GLU A 126 -9.64 7.58 4.89
C GLU A 126 -9.18 6.40 4.01
N ARG A 127 -9.17 5.20 4.58
CA ARG A 127 -8.90 3.98 3.80
C ARG A 127 -10.05 3.73 2.83
N ASP A 128 -9.69 3.32 1.62
CA ASP A 128 -10.58 3.05 0.50
C ASP A 128 -11.42 4.26 0.05
N ALA A 129 -11.05 5.47 0.49
CA ALA A 129 -11.65 6.71 0.01
C ALA A 129 -11.38 6.94 -1.48
N LEU A 130 -12.33 7.58 -2.16
CA LEU A 130 -12.16 8.05 -3.52
C LEU A 130 -11.48 9.43 -3.50
N ILE A 131 -10.35 9.56 -4.19
CA ILE A 131 -9.54 10.78 -4.23
C ILE A 131 -9.24 11.17 -5.69
N CYS A 132 -9.38 12.44 -5.98
CA CYS A 132 -9.00 13.06 -7.23
C CYS A 132 -7.55 13.54 -7.18
N VAL A 133 -6.78 13.25 -8.22
CA VAL A 133 -5.36 13.63 -8.32
C VAL A 133 -5.19 14.67 -9.41
N SER A 134 -4.51 15.77 -9.09
CA SER A 134 -4.22 16.88 -10.01
C SER A 134 -2.72 17.18 -10.07
N SER A 135 -2.25 17.59 -11.24
CA SER A 135 -0.85 18.00 -11.49
C SER A 135 -0.60 19.50 -11.24
N GLY A 136 -1.47 20.17 -10.48
CA GLY A 136 -1.41 21.62 -10.21
C GLY A 136 -2.61 22.41 -10.74
N GLU A 137 -3.52 21.75 -11.44
CA GLU A 137 -4.77 22.35 -11.91
C GLU A 137 -5.81 22.44 -10.78
N THR A 138 -6.72 23.41 -10.89
CA THR A 138 -7.89 23.49 -10.01
C THR A 138 -8.81 22.29 -10.21
N PHE A 139 -9.56 21.92 -9.17
CA PHE A 139 -10.50 20.82 -9.24
C PHE A 139 -11.53 21.03 -10.36
N ILE A 140 -11.72 20.02 -11.21
CA ILE A 140 -12.72 20.03 -12.29
C ILE A 140 -13.89 19.15 -11.86
N SER A 141 -15.04 19.78 -11.65
CA SER A 141 -16.27 19.04 -11.35
C SER A 141 -16.73 18.21 -12.55
N THR A 142 -17.52 17.16 -12.29
CA THR A 142 -18.11 16.34 -13.36
C THR A 142 -19.00 17.15 -14.30
N LYS A 143 -19.65 18.21 -13.80
CA LYS A 143 -20.48 19.14 -14.58
C LYS A 143 -19.62 19.97 -15.52
N GLU A 144 -18.56 20.59 -15.02
CA GLU A 144 -17.64 21.40 -15.83
C GLU A 144 -16.91 20.55 -16.87
N HIS A 145 -16.52 19.33 -16.50
CA HIS A 145 -15.91 18.40 -17.44
C HIS A 145 -16.87 18.07 -18.60
N LYS A 146 -18.15 17.76 -18.31
CA LYS A 146 -19.17 17.54 -19.34
C LYS A 146 -19.39 18.78 -20.20
N GLN A 147 -19.43 19.97 -19.61
CA GLN A 147 -19.55 21.23 -20.34
C GLN A 147 -18.35 21.46 -21.28
N LYS A 148 -17.12 21.24 -20.81
CA LYS A 148 -15.91 21.34 -21.64
C LYS A 148 -15.97 20.38 -22.83
N ILE A 149 -16.42 19.15 -22.63
CA ILE A 149 -16.64 18.18 -23.72
C ILE A 149 -17.70 18.72 -24.69
N GLN A 150 -18.82 19.22 -24.18
CA GLN A 150 -19.91 19.73 -25.01
C GLN A 150 -19.48 20.94 -25.84
N ILE A 151 -18.72 21.87 -25.26
CA ILE A 151 -18.17 23.04 -25.96
C ILE A 151 -17.22 22.58 -27.08
N ARG A 152 -16.30 21.65 -26.80
CA ARG A 152 -15.39 21.10 -27.82
C ARG A 152 -16.14 20.41 -28.95
N ALA A 153 -17.16 19.63 -28.61
CA ALA A 153 -18.03 18.96 -29.59
C ALA A 153 -18.87 19.96 -30.40
N ASN A 154 -19.34 21.04 -29.79
CA ASN A 154 -20.07 22.10 -30.48
C ASN A 154 -19.14 22.84 -31.45
N TYR A 155 -17.95 23.24 -30.99
CA TYR A 155 -16.93 23.88 -31.81
C TYR A 155 -16.60 23.06 -33.06
N ALA A 156 -16.36 21.74 -32.90
CA ALA A 156 -16.08 20.85 -34.02
C ALA A 156 -17.25 20.77 -35.02
N ARG A 157 -18.49 20.72 -34.52
CA ARG A 157 -19.70 20.70 -35.37
C ARG A 157 -19.88 21.99 -36.14
N VAL A 158 -19.79 23.14 -35.48
CA VAL A 158 -19.91 24.47 -36.11
C VAL A 158 -18.84 24.66 -37.16
N ARG A 159 -17.59 24.33 -36.85
CA ARG A 159 -16.48 24.45 -37.81
C ARG A 159 -16.66 23.56 -39.04
N LYS A 160 -17.23 22.36 -38.87
CA LYS A 160 -17.55 21.45 -39.99
C LYS A 160 -18.72 21.96 -40.83
N ALA A 161 -19.72 22.57 -40.23
CA ALA A 161 -20.93 23.04 -40.92
C ALA A 161 -20.75 24.38 -41.63
N TYR A 162 -20.11 25.35 -40.97
CA TYR A 162 -20.03 26.75 -41.42
C TYR A 162 -18.60 27.19 -41.78
N GLY A 163 -17.63 26.28 -41.68
CA GLY A 163 -16.23 26.54 -41.99
C GLY A 163 -15.44 27.22 -40.86
N PRO A 164 -14.16 27.57 -41.12
CA PRO A 164 -13.24 28.09 -40.10
C PRO A 164 -13.63 29.47 -39.54
N ALA A 165 -14.25 30.33 -40.37
CA ALA A 165 -14.60 31.70 -39.98
C ALA A 165 -15.68 31.76 -38.89
N ALA A 166 -16.56 30.76 -38.83
CA ALA A 166 -17.64 30.69 -37.83
C ALA A 166 -17.15 30.51 -36.39
N THR A 167 -15.88 30.13 -36.21
CA THR A 167 -15.25 29.96 -34.89
C THR A 167 -14.29 31.10 -34.53
N ASN A 168 -14.13 32.11 -35.38
CA ASN A 168 -13.26 33.24 -35.10
C ASN A 168 -13.89 34.15 -34.04
N ILE A 169 -13.14 34.41 -32.97
CA ILE A 169 -13.53 35.37 -31.93
C ILE A 169 -13.09 36.76 -32.41
N VAL A 170 -14.04 37.59 -32.84
CA VAL A 170 -13.77 39.00 -33.15
C VAL A 170 -13.93 39.78 -31.85
N VAL A 171 -12.81 40.27 -31.31
CA VAL A 171 -12.81 41.14 -30.11
C VAL A 171 -12.66 42.57 -30.59
N GLU A 172 -13.73 43.34 -30.49
CA GLU A 172 -13.69 44.79 -30.73
C GLU A 172 -13.37 45.49 -29.41
N ALA A 173 -12.22 46.16 -29.35
CA ALA A 173 -11.85 46.98 -28.20
C ALA A 173 -12.63 48.29 -28.22
N LYS A 174 -13.30 48.63 -27.12
CA LYS A 174 -13.94 49.93 -26.96
C LYS A 174 -12.88 50.97 -26.56
N GLU A 175 -12.72 52.02 -27.36
CA GLU A 175 -11.78 53.10 -27.08
C GLU A 175 -12.09 53.75 -25.73
N ASN A 176 -11.06 53.86 -24.88
CA ASN A 176 -11.18 54.51 -23.58
C ASN A 176 -10.97 56.02 -23.78
N PRO A 177 -11.97 56.88 -23.49
CA PRO A 177 -11.88 58.32 -23.77
C PRO A 177 -10.81 59.06 -22.98
N ARG A 178 -10.18 58.42 -21.98
CA ARG A 178 -9.11 59.00 -21.16
C ARG A 178 -7.70 58.57 -21.58
N VAL A 179 -7.58 57.63 -22.51
CA VAL A 179 -6.29 57.09 -22.95
C VAL A 179 -6.29 57.09 -24.46
N ASN A 180 -5.58 58.05 -25.06
CA ASN A 180 -5.34 58.06 -26.50
C ASN A 180 -4.31 56.98 -26.82
N VAL A 181 -4.76 55.84 -27.35
CA VAL A 181 -3.89 54.75 -27.80
C VAL A 181 -3.91 54.78 -29.33
N ASP A 182 -2.80 55.19 -29.94
CA ASP A 182 -2.65 55.15 -31.41
C ASP A 182 -2.75 53.69 -31.88
N THR A 183 -3.90 53.34 -32.48
CA THR A 183 -4.21 51.97 -32.94
C THR A 183 -3.42 51.54 -34.18
N ASN A 184 -2.64 52.44 -34.79
CA ASN A 184 -1.95 52.22 -36.07
C ASN A 184 -0.48 51.78 -35.95
N ARG A 185 0.03 51.50 -34.75
CA ARG A 185 1.40 50.98 -34.60
C ARG A 185 1.37 49.45 -34.56
N CYS A 186 1.32 48.85 -35.74
CA CYS A 186 1.65 47.44 -35.91
C CYS A 186 3.03 47.17 -35.27
N LEU A 187 3.06 46.41 -34.19
CA LEU A 187 4.29 45.82 -33.65
C LEU A 187 4.74 44.74 -34.64
N ALA A 188 5.35 45.16 -35.75
CA ALA A 188 6.10 44.28 -36.62
C ALA A 188 7.26 43.70 -35.80
N LEU A 189 7.18 42.41 -35.50
CA LEU A 189 8.35 41.65 -35.06
C LEU A 189 9.40 41.76 -36.18
N PRO A 190 10.65 42.15 -35.88
CA PRO A 190 11.68 42.15 -36.91
C PRO A 190 11.90 40.72 -37.38
N TYR A 191 11.59 40.51 -38.65
CA TYR A 191 11.98 39.35 -39.43
C TYR A 191 13.50 39.24 -39.39
N LYS A 192 14.02 38.14 -38.81
CA LYS A 192 15.44 37.82 -38.87
C LYS A 192 15.70 37.10 -40.18
N ASP A 193 16.40 37.75 -41.08
CA ASP A 193 17.02 37.08 -42.21
C ASP A 193 18.25 36.30 -41.73
N ASP A 194 18.20 34.98 -41.91
CA ASP A 194 19.38 34.12 -41.92
C ASP A 194 20.15 34.34 -43.23
N CYS A 195 21.43 34.70 -43.14
CA CYS A 195 22.54 34.60 -44.13
C CYS A 195 23.77 35.22 -43.41
N THR A 196 24.94 34.62 -43.21
CA THR A 196 25.70 33.57 -43.90
C THR A 196 26.71 32.98 -42.91
#